data_AF-A0A6N4MGX8-F1
#
_entry.id   AF-A0A6N4MGX8-F1
#
_cell.length_a   1.000
_cell.length_b   1.000
_cell.length_c   1.000
_cell.angle_alpha   90.00
_cell.angle_beta   90.00
_cell.angle_gamma   90.00
#
_symmetry.space_group_name_H-M   'P 1'
#
loop_
_entity.id
_entity.type
_entity.pdbx_description
1 polymer ?
#
loop_
_entity_poly.entity_id
_entity_poly.type
_entity_poly.pdbx_seq_one_letter_code
_entity_poly.pdbx_strand_id
1 'polypeptide(L)'
;MDIKNKIKSIFLPEKNDYLDDEEFEYDIENNEEDLKEDNKVHLNDLSRVKYDYRELKDIENQTEEICLLAVKQDGTIIEFVKDKTYKVCMEAVKQTYKSLKYITNQNEDICIEAVKQNYRALYYINNKTENVLIEAIKNASTYDVMEVFKFVEEQTEDVCLAFIERASKNDVAEILKGIKEQTPAICLEAVKKDGKSLAYVKEQSNSICLEAVKENYSALSCVKEQTEEICIEAVKQNDFALYYVNEQTEKICMEAVKRSYMALQYVNKQTEEICLEAVRIDGRALQYVKEQTEEICLESVRQNGKVLQYVKKQTENICIEAVRGSFEELEIKEILSYVKIPTERIFVEAVKQNGKILKYVENQTELICLEAVRENYNALAYVKEQTEKICLEAVNQSYEALKYVKEQTEEVCLKAVKQDYRMLKYVNNQTEKICLEAVKQNYRALEFVDNQTEKVCLEAVKQNRKALQYVKQKQS
;
A
#
# COMPACT_ATOMS: atom_id res chain seq x y z
N MET A 1 -30.29 -71.20 19.33
CA MET A 1 -30.89 -69.85 19.41
C MET A 1 -32.13 -69.92 18.53
N ASP A 2 -33.31 -69.69 19.12
CA ASP A 2 -34.61 -69.64 18.43
C ASP A 2 -34.50 -68.81 17.13
N ILE A 3 -35.08 -69.29 16.03
CA ILE A 3 -34.98 -68.65 14.70
C ILE A 3 -35.53 -67.22 14.75
N LYS A 4 -36.53 -66.96 15.60
CA LYS A 4 -37.07 -65.64 15.89
C LYS A 4 -36.02 -64.68 16.44
N ASN A 5 -35.18 -65.16 17.36
CA ASN A 5 -34.08 -64.37 17.92
C ASN A 5 -32.95 -64.14 16.90
N LYS A 6 -32.76 -65.07 15.96
CA LYS A 6 -31.77 -64.94 14.87
C LYS A 6 -32.23 -63.95 13.79
N ILE A 7 -33.53 -63.95 13.43
CA ILE A 7 -34.12 -62.94 12.53
C ILE A 7 -34.09 -61.56 13.21
N LYS A 8 -34.54 -61.45 14.47
CA LYS A 8 -34.46 -60.20 15.23
C LYS A 8 -33.02 -59.68 15.36
N SER A 9 -32.04 -60.55 15.60
CA SER A 9 -30.64 -60.15 15.67
C SER A 9 -30.01 -59.84 14.32
N ILE A 10 -30.59 -60.26 13.19
CA ILE A 10 -30.12 -59.91 11.84
C ILE A 10 -30.71 -58.56 11.40
N PHE A 11 -32.01 -58.35 11.60
CA PHE A 11 -32.76 -57.25 10.98
C PHE A 11 -33.10 -56.06 11.89
N LEU A 12 -32.98 -56.18 13.22
CA LEU A 12 -33.18 -55.04 14.12
C LEU A 12 -31.82 -54.43 14.53
N PRO A 13 -31.68 -53.09 14.50
CA PRO A 13 -30.45 -52.43 14.92
C PRO A 13 -30.29 -52.55 16.45
N GLU A 14 -29.10 -52.90 16.91
CA GLU A 14 -28.71 -52.70 18.31
C GLU A 14 -28.54 -51.19 18.54
N LYS A 15 -29.64 -50.51 18.90
CA LYS A 15 -29.74 -49.14 19.43
C LYS A 15 -28.90 -48.05 18.72
N ASN A 16 -29.53 -47.40 17.74
CA ASN A 16 -29.86 -45.96 17.72
C ASN A 16 -30.07 -45.51 16.26
N ASP A 17 -31.30 -45.60 15.77
CA ASP A 17 -32.03 -44.47 15.18
C ASP A 17 -33.43 -44.92 14.77
N TYR A 18 -34.40 -44.05 15.05
CA TYR A 18 -35.83 -44.26 14.86
C TYR A 18 -36.20 -44.30 13.39
N LEU A 19 -36.74 -45.42 12.91
CA LEU A 19 -37.79 -45.45 11.91
C LEU A 19 -38.73 -46.62 12.25
N ASP A 20 -39.99 -46.25 12.53
CA ASP A 20 -41.13 -47.15 12.70
C ASP A 20 -41.33 -47.97 11.42
N ASP A 21 -41.38 -49.29 11.52
CA ASP A 21 -42.02 -50.16 10.54
C ASP A 21 -42.69 -51.33 11.27
N GLU A 22 -43.93 -51.08 11.73
CA GLU A 22 -44.86 -52.04 12.34
C GLU A 22 -45.36 -53.13 11.36
N GLU A 23 -44.76 -53.27 10.16
CA GLU A 23 -45.26 -54.16 9.11
C GLU A 23 -44.56 -55.54 9.07
N PHE A 24 -43.57 -55.79 9.94
CA PHE A 24 -42.81 -57.06 9.97
C PHE A 24 -43.21 -58.04 11.09
N GLU A 25 -44.14 -57.68 11.98
CA GLU A 25 -44.46 -58.50 13.16
C GLU A 25 -45.57 -59.55 12.96
N TYR A 26 -46.24 -59.60 11.80
CA TYR A 26 -47.42 -60.48 11.62
C TYR A 26 -47.19 -61.85 10.94
N ASP A 27 -46.00 -62.12 10.37
CA ASP A 27 -45.72 -63.40 9.69
C ASP A 27 -44.82 -64.38 10.48
N ILE A 28 -44.37 -64.03 11.71
CA ILE A 28 -43.52 -64.89 12.57
C ILE A 28 -44.33 -65.57 13.69
N GLU A 29 -45.58 -65.94 13.41
CA GLU A 29 -46.43 -66.63 14.40
C GLU A 29 -46.87 -68.05 14.03
N ASN A 30 -46.50 -68.62 12.89
CA ASN A 30 -46.76 -70.04 12.63
C ASN A 30 -45.63 -70.74 11.86
N ASN A 31 -45.08 -71.79 12.48
CA ASN A 31 -44.16 -72.82 11.99
C ASN A 31 -42.63 -72.58 12.06
N GLU A 32 -42.05 -72.75 13.25
CA GLU A 32 -40.61 -73.08 13.39
C GLU A 32 -40.24 -74.46 12.80
N GLU A 33 -41.22 -75.36 12.61
CA GLU A 33 -40.99 -76.71 12.05
C GLU A 33 -41.12 -76.81 10.51
N ASP A 34 -41.70 -75.82 9.81
CA ASP A 34 -41.90 -75.88 8.34
C ASP A 34 -41.02 -74.91 7.52
N LEU A 35 -40.02 -74.27 8.14
CA LEU A 35 -39.03 -73.52 7.38
C LEU A 35 -38.18 -74.48 6.55
N LYS A 36 -38.35 -74.41 5.22
CA LYS A 36 -37.54 -75.14 4.24
C LYS A 36 -36.06 -74.96 4.56
N GLU A 37 -35.28 -76.03 4.42
CA GLU A 37 -33.84 -76.05 4.76
C GLU A 37 -33.08 -74.87 4.10
N ASP A 38 -33.44 -74.53 2.86
CA ASP A 38 -32.88 -73.39 2.12
C ASP A 38 -33.02 -72.04 2.85
N ASN A 39 -34.12 -71.80 3.56
CA ASN A 39 -34.34 -70.58 4.34
C ASN A 39 -33.47 -70.55 5.61
N LYS A 40 -33.22 -71.72 6.23
CA LYS A 40 -32.34 -71.83 7.41
C LYS A 40 -30.88 -71.59 7.03
N VAL A 41 -30.44 -72.10 5.88
CA VAL A 41 -29.10 -71.86 5.32
C VAL A 41 -28.92 -70.37 5.02
N HIS A 42 -29.87 -69.75 4.32
CA HIS A 42 -29.83 -68.33 3.99
C HIS A 42 -29.75 -67.41 5.23
N LEU A 43 -30.57 -67.66 6.26
CA LEU A 43 -30.51 -66.92 7.54
C LEU A 43 -29.19 -67.15 8.30
N ASN A 44 -28.61 -68.35 8.18
CA ASN A 44 -27.31 -68.64 8.78
C ASN A 44 -26.19 -67.85 8.08
N ASP A 45 -26.21 -67.81 6.76
CA ASP A 45 -25.24 -67.06 5.95
C ASP A 45 -25.34 -65.55 6.19
N LEU A 46 -26.55 -65.00 6.31
CA LEU A 46 -26.78 -63.61 6.76
C LEU A 46 -26.16 -63.36 8.14
N SER A 47 -26.38 -64.25 9.11
CA SER A 47 -25.80 -64.10 10.46
C SER A 47 -24.27 -64.17 10.49
N ARG A 48 -23.68 -65.03 9.65
CA ARG A 48 -22.21 -65.16 9.51
C ARG A 48 -21.62 -63.86 8.96
N VAL A 49 -22.17 -63.37 7.85
CA VAL A 49 -21.71 -62.11 7.22
C VAL A 49 -21.98 -60.90 8.10
N LYS A 50 -23.06 -60.89 8.89
CA LYS A 50 -23.33 -59.81 9.86
C LYS A 50 -22.21 -59.68 10.89
N TYR A 51 -21.65 -60.81 11.35
CA TYR A 51 -20.61 -60.82 12.38
C TYR A 51 -19.20 -60.65 11.78
N ASP A 52 -18.94 -61.28 10.63
CA ASP A 52 -17.69 -61.13 9.89
C ASP A 52 -17.98 -61.09 8.38
N TYR A 53 -17.93 -59.89 7.81
CA TYR A 53 -18.17 -59.68 6.37
C TYR A 53 -17.25 -60.52 5.47
N ARG A 54 -16.09 -60.98 5.96
CA ARG A 54 -15.12 -61.78 5.19
C ARG A 54 -15.62 -63.21 4.93
N GLU A 55 -16.63 -63.67 5.67
CA GLU A 55 -17.29 -64.96 5.45
C GLU A 55 -18.02 -65.01 4.09
N LEU A 56 -18.30 -63.85 3.45
CA LEU A 56 -18.93 -63.78 2.14
C LEU A 56 -18.22 -64.64 1.08
N LYS A 57 -16.89 -64.74 1.15
CA LYS A 57 -16.06 -65.51 0.21
C LYS A 57 -16.36 -67.01 0.26
N ASP A 58 -16.84 -67.51 1.40
CA ASP A 58 -17.10 -68.91 1.69
C ASP A 58 -18.60 -69.26 1.52
N ILE A 59 -19.43 -68.31 1.08
CA ILE A 59 -20.86 -68.50 0.81
C ILE A 59 -21.08 -68.91 -0.65
N GLU A 60 -21.76 -70.05 -0.84
CA GLU A 60 -22.05 -70.59 -2.17
C GLU A 60 -23.13 -69.78 -2.89
N ASN A 61 -24.27 -69.54 -2.23
CA ASN A 61 -25.41 -68.80 -2.76
C ASN A 61 -25.45 -67.34 -2.25
N GLN A 62 -24.72 -66.46 -2.94
CA GLN A 62 -24.63 -65.04 -2.59
C GLN A 62 -25.85 -64.26 -3.11
N THR A 63 -26.90 -64.17 -2.29
CA THR A 63 -28.06 -63.30 -2.58
C THR A 63 -27.68 -61.80 -2.51
N GLU A 64 -28.42 -60.92 -3.20
CA GLU A 64 -28.20 -59.46 -3.19
C GLU A 64 -28.17 -58.89 -1.75
N GLU A 65 -29.03 -59.39 -0.86
CA GLU A 65 -29.11 -58.96 0.54
C GLU A 65 -27.84 -59.31 1.36
N ILE A 66 -27.34 -60.55 1.24
CA ILE A 66 -26.09 -60.97 1.87
C ILE A 66 -24.92 -60.11 1.36
N CYS A 67 -24.88 -59.86 0.05
CA CYS A 67 -23.85 -59.01 -0.55
C CYS A 67 -23.92 -57.56 -0.03
N LEU A 68 -25.12 -56.97 0.03
CA LEU A 68 -25.34 -55.63 0.58
C LEU A 68 -24.90 -55.52 2.04
N LEU A 69 -25.20 -56.53 2.85
CA LEU A 69 -24.80 -56.59 4.27
C LEU A 69 -23.27 -56.62 4.42
N ALA A 70 -22.57 -57.32 3.52
CA ALA A 70 -21.11 -57.40 3.52
C ALA A 70 -20.47 -56.07 3.10
N VAL A 71 -20.88 -55.51 1.96
CA VAL A 71 -20.25 -54.29 1.39
C VAL A 71 -20.51 -53.04 2.24
N LYS A 72 -21.61 -53.01 3.02
CA LYS A 72 -21.87 -51.96 4.00
C LYS A 72 -20.84 -51.92 5.14
N GLN A 73 -20.27 -53.07 5.49
CA GLN A 73 -19.21 -53.13 6.50
C GLN A 73 -17.85 -52.75 5.89
N ASP A 74 -17.52 -53.30 4.73
CA ASP A 74 -16.29 -53.00 4.00
C ASP A 74 -16.54 -53.10 2.49
N GLY A 75 -16.48 -51.96 1.79
CA GLY A 75 -16.76 -51.91 0.36
C GLY A 75 -15.78 -52.73 -0.50
N THR A 76 -14.57 -53.03 -0.01
CA THR A 76 -13.58 -53.81 -0.77
C THR A 76 -13.93 -55.29 -0.87
N ILE A 77 -14.84 -55.80 -0.02
CA ILE A 77 -15.30 -57.20 -0.09
C ILE A 77 -16.04 -57.52 -1.39
N ILE A 78 -16.44 -56.50 -2.16
CA ILE A 78 -17.05 -56.66 -3.48
C ILE A 78 -16.17 -57.47 -4.45
N GLU A 79 -14.85 -57.56 -4.21
CA GLU A 79 -13.94 -58.47 -4.92
C GLU A 79 -14.49 -59.91 -4.97
N PHE A 80 -15.09 -60.39 -3.88
CA PHE A 80 -15.60 -61.76 -3.73
C PHE A 80 -17.09 -61.91 -4.11
N VAL A 81 -17.77 -60.83 -4.51
CA VAL A 81 -19.16 -60.87 -4.97
C VAL A 81 -19.22 -61.47 -6.37
N LYS A 82 -19.97 -62.57 -6.53
CA LYS A 82 -20.16 -63.29 -7.79
C LYS A 82 -20.99 -62.48 -8.79
N ASP A 83 -22.15 -62.00 -8.37
CA ASP A 83 -23.05 -61.16 -9.17
C ASP A 83 -23.07 -59.72 -8.65
N LYS A 84 -22.45 -58.81 -9.41
CA LYS A 84 -22.22 -57.42 -9.03
C LYS A 84 -23.34 -56.53 -9.55
N THR A 85 -24.50 -56.58 -8.90
CA THR A 85 -25.64 -55.73 -9.26
C THR A 85 -25.34 -54.25 -9.04
N TYR A 86 -26.06 -53.36 -9.72
CA TYR A 86 -25.91 -51.90 -9.55
C TYR A 86 -26.00 -51.46 -8.08
N LYS A 87 -26.96 -52.01 -7.32
CA LYS A 87 -27.15 -51.66 -5.91
C LYS A 87 -25.95 -52.06 -5.05
N VAL A 88 -25.44 -53.28 -5.23
CA VAL A 88 -24.26 -53.78 -4.50
C VAL A 88 -23.02 -52.95 -4.85
N CYS A 89 -22.80 -52.66 -6.13
CA CYS A 89 -21.70 -51.81 -6.59
C CYS A 89 -21.79 -50.39 -6.00
N MET A 90 -22.94 -49.75 -6.08
CA MET A 90 -23.14 -48.40 -5.55
C MET A 90 -22.92 -48.35 -4.04
N GLU A 91 -23.45 -49.33 -3.29
CA GLU A 91 -23.26 -49.39 -1.85
C GLU A 91 -21.78 -49.64 -1.46
N ALA A 92 -21.07 -50.50 -2.21
CA ALA A 92 -19.64 -50.71 -2.02
C ALA A 92 -18.81 -49.44 -2.29
N VAL A 93 -19.14 -48.70 -3.36
CA VAL A 93 -18.49 -47.43 -3.66
C VAL A 93 -18.77 -46.39 -2.59
N LYS A 94 -20.02 -46.23 -2.12
CA LYS A 94 -20.38 -45.32 -1.03
C LYS A 94 -19.56 -45.56 0.24
N GLN A 95 -19.23 -46.81 0.54
CA GLN A 95 -18.34 -47.14 1.65
C GLN A 95 -16.90 -46.67 1.35
N THR A 96 -16.36 -47.08 0.20
CA THR A 96 -15.01 -46.67 -0.22
C THR A 96 -14.85 -46.67 -1.74
N TYR A 97 -14.32 -45.56 -2.27
CA TYR A 97 -13.97 -45.44 -3.69
C TYR A 97 -12.99 -46.54 -4.20
N LYS A 98 -12.20 -47.16 -3.30
CA LYS A 98 -11.24 -48.21 -3.66
C LYS A 98 -11.93 -49.49 -4.15
N SER A 99 -13.19 -49.70 -3.79
CA SER A 99 -14.01 -50.82 -4.26
C SER A 99 -14.16 -50.82 -5.79
N LEU A 100 -14.05 -49.64 -6.42
CA LEU A 100 -14.13 -49.47 -7.88
C LEU A 100 -13.09 -50.29 -8.65
N LYS A 101 -11.94 -50.57 -8.04
CA LYS A 101 -10.90 -51.47 -8.57
C LYS A 101 -11.46 -52.85 -8.96
N TYR A 102 -12.50 -53.30 -8.26
CA TYR A 102 -13.09 -54.63 -8.40
C TYR A 102 -14.41 -54.62 -9.19
N ILE A 103 -14.87 -53.46 -9.65
CA ILE A 103 -16.13 -53.32 -10.40
C ILE A 103 -15.80 -53.22 -11.89
N THR A 104 -16.25 -54.20 -12.68
CA THR A 104 -16.02 -54.24 -14.13
C THR A 104 -17.07 -53.45 -14.92
N ASN A 105 -18.34 -53.50 -14.50
CA ASN A 105 -19.42 -52.75 -15.12
C ASN A 105 -19.58 -51.39 -14.44
N GLN A 106 -18.78 -50.42 -14.88
CA GLN A 106 -18.74 -49.07 -14.33
C GLN A 106 -19.72 -48.18 -15.09
N ASN A 107 -20.83 -47.80 -14.46
CA ASN A 107 -21.71 -46.76 -14.98
C ASN A 107 -21.28 -45.38 -14.45
N GLU A 108 -21.76 -44.31 -15.10
CA GLU A 108 -21.36 -42.94 -14.79
C GLU A 108 -21.65 -42.57 -13.33
N ASP A 109 -22.83 -42.93 -12.80
CA ASP A 109 -23.21 -42.64 -11.41
C ASP A 109 -22.25 -43.26 -10.38
N ILE A 110 -21.85 -44.52 -10.58
CA ILE A 110 -20.89 -45.21 -9.70
C ILE A 110 -19.52 -44.51 -9.76
N CYS A 111 -19.08 -44.11 -10.96
CA CYS A 111 -17.83 -43.37 -11.13
C CYS A 111 -17.87 -42.00 -10.45
N ILE A 112 -18.97 -41.26 -10.62
CA ILE A 112 -19.23 -39.96 -9.98
C ILE A 112 -19.19 -40.10 -8.45
N GLU A 113 -19.89 -41.09 -7.89
CA GLU A 113 -19.90 -41.35 -6.45
C GLU A 113 -18.48 -41.65 -5.91
N ALA A 114 -17.68 -42.38 -6.68
CA ALA A 114 -16.30 -42.69 -6.30
C ALA A 114 -15.40 -41.44 -6.31
N VAL A 115 -15.47 -40.60 -7.34
CA VAL A 115 -14.61 -39.41 -7.45
C VAL A 115 -15.00 -38.29 -6.46
N LYS A 116 -16.27 -38.24 -6.03
CA LYS A 116 -16.72 -37.35 -4.95
C LYS A 116 -15.98 -37.59 -3.65
N GLN A 117 -15.69 -38.86 -3.33
CA GLN A 117 -14.92 -39.20 -2.13
C GLN A 117 -13.44 -38.89 -2.30
N ASN A 118 -12.87 -39.24 -3.47
CA ASN A 118 -11.47 -39.00 -3.76
C ASN A 118 -11.19 -39.05 -5.26
N TYR A 119 -10.55 -38.01 -5.81
CA TYR A 119 -10.16 -37.97 -7.22
C TYR A 119 -9.29 -39.16 -7.66
N ARG A 120 -8.56 -39.82 -6.75
CA ARG A 120 -7.76 -41.02 -7.04
C ARG A 120 -8.60 -42.20 -7.52
N ALA A 121 -9.92 -42.16 -7.39
CA ALA A 121 -10.81 -43.11 -8.05
C ALA A 121 -10.60 -43.15 -9.58
N LEU A 122 -10.11 -42.06 -10.19
CA LEU A 122 -9.79 -41.99 -11.63
C LEU A 122 -8.77 -43.05 -12.09
N TYR A 123 -7.91 -43.54 -11.20
CA TYR A 123 -6.99 -44.66 -11.51
C TYR A 123 -7.72 -45.98 -11.80
N TYR A 124 -8.94 -46.13 -11.30
CA TYR A 124 -9.74 -47.34 -11.45
C TYR A 124 -10.87 -47.18 -12.48
N ILE A 125 -11.06 -45.98 -13.04
CA ILE A 125 -12.13 -45.69 -14.01
C ILE A 125 -11.65 -45.97 -15.44
N ASN A 126 -12.36 -46.88 -16.11
CA ASN A 126 -12.05 -47.27 -17.49
C ASN A 126 -12.39 -46.14 -18.48
N ASN A 127 -13.62 -45.63 -18.43
CA ASN A 127 -14.09 -44.54 -19.28
C ASN A 127 -14.36 -43.28 -18.44
N LYS A 128 -13.54 -42.25 -18.61
CA LYS A 128 -13.60 -41.01 -17.82
C LYS A 128 -14.41 -39.98 -18.58
N THR A 129 -15.72 -40.05 -18.42
CA THR A 129 -16.62 -39.09 -19.05
C THR A 129 -16.37 -37.68 -18.53
N GLU A 130 -16.82 -36.68 -19.30
CA GLU A 130 -16.75 -35.27 -18.92
C GLU A 130 -17.34 -35.00 -17.52
N ASN A 131 -18.52 -35.55 -17.22
CA ASN A 131 -19.17 -35.38 -15.90
C ASN A 131 -18.32 -35.94 -14.76
N VAL A 132 -17.70 -37.12 -14.96
CA VAL A 132 -16.82 -37.74 -13.96
C VAL A 132 -15.57 -36.90 -13.74
N LEU A 133 -14.97 -36.35 -14.80
CA LEU A 133 -13.81 -35.47 -14.69
C LEU A 133 -14.16 -34.17 -13.96
N ILE A 134 -15.27 -33.51 -14.33
CA ILE A 134 -15.73 -32.27 -13.68
C ILE A 134 -15.99 -32.51 -12.18
N GLU A 135 -16.64 -33.61 -11.83
CA GLU A 135 -16.90 -33.93 -10.43
C GLU A 135 -15.61 -34.24 -9.65
N ALA A 136 -14.65 -34.93 -10.29
CA ALA A 136 -13.33 -35.15 -9.69
C ALA A 136 -12.57 -33.83 -9.45
N ILE A 137 -12.64 -32.88 -10.39
CA ILE A 137 -12.02 -31.56 -10.27
C ILE A 137 -12.65 -30.77 -9.11
N LYS A 138 -13.99 -30.73 -9.04
CA LYS A 138 -14.73 -30.02 -7.97
C LYS A 138 -14.33 -30.51 -6.57
N ASN A 139 -14.14 -31.82 -6.41
CA ASN A 139 -13.82 -32.43 -5.12
C ASN A 139 -12.31 -32.58 -4.84
N ALA A 140 -11.44 -32.35 -5.82
CA ALA A 140 -9.99 -32.31 -5.60
C ALA A 140 -9.59 -31.09 -4.75
N SER A 141 -8.44 -31.15 -4.06
CA SER A 141 -7.83 -29.95 -3.45
C SER A 141 -7.23 -29.05 -4.53
N THR A 142 -6.89 -27.79 -4.20
CA THR A 142 -6.16 -26.91 -5.14
C THR A 142 -4.82 -27.49 -5.56
N TYR A 143 -4.15 -28.23 -4.68
CA TYR A 143 -2.87 -28.87 -4.96
C TYR A 143 -3.04 -30.11 -5.85
N ASP A 144 -4.09 -30.90 -5.60
CA ASP A 144 -4.33 -32.14 -6.33
C ASP A 144 -4.94 -31.91 -7.71
N VAL A 145 -5.52 -30.74 -7.99
CA VAL A 145 -6.16 -30.45 -9.28
C VAL A 145 -5.18 -30.62 -10.45
N MET A 146 -3.90 -30.32 -10.25
CA MET A 146 -2.86 -30.53 -11.26
C MET A 146 -2.59 -32.00 -11.55
N GLU A 147 -2.76 -32.89 -10.56
CA GLU A 147 -2.72 -34.34 -10.76
C GLU A 147 -3.95 -34.82 -11.55
N VAL A 148 -5.13 -34.25 -11.30
CA VAL A 148 -6.35 -34.58 -12.05
C VAL A 148 -6.18 -34.25 -13.54
N PHE A 149 -5.47 -33.18 -13.88
CA PHE A 149 -5.21 -32.78 -15.27
C PHE A 149 -4.53 -33.88 -16.10
N LYS A 150 -3.74 -34.76 -15.48
CA LYS A 150 -3.06 -35.88 -16.17
C LYS A 150 -4.02 -36.95 -16.68
N PHE A 151 -5.24 -37.00 -16.17
CA PHE A 151 -6.26 -37.97 -16.58
C PHE A 151 -7.16 -37.46 -17.72
N VAL A 152 -6.96 -36.22 -18.17
CA VAL A 152 -7.78 -35.58 -19.20
C VAL A 152 -7.29 -36.02 -20.58
N GLU A 153 -8.10 -36.84 -21.25
CA GLU A 153 -7.83 -37.27 -22.63
C GLU A 153 -8.40 -36.25 -23.64
N GLU A 154 -9.65 -35.83 -23.41
CA GLU A 154 -10.36 -34.82 -24.20
C GLU A 154 -10.53 -33.51 -23.41
N GLN A 155 -10.10 -32.39 -24.00
CA GLN A 155 -10.14 -31.06 -23.39
C GLN A 155 -11.39 -30.32 -23.90
N THR A 156 -12.56 -30.66 -23.37
CA THR A 156 -13.80 -29.91 -23.63
C THR A 156 -13.76 -28.56 -22.92
N GLU A 157 -14.60 -27.61 -23.36
CA GLU A 157 -14.66 -26.28 -22.75
C GLU A 157 -15.03 -26.34 -21.26
N ASP A 158 -16.03 -27.15 -20.89
CA ASP A 158 -16.50 -27.28 -19.51
C ASP A 158 -15.45 -27.92 -18.59
N VAL A 159 -14.71 -28.94 -19.06
CA VAL A 159 -13.60 -29.54 -18.30
C VAL A 159 -12.50 -28.51 -18.08
N CYS A 160 -12.10 -27.78 -19.13
CA CYS A 160 -11.08 -26.73 -19.03
C CYS A 160 -11.49 -25.60 -18.07
N LEU A 161 -12.74 -25.14 -18.15
CA LEU A 161 -13.28 -24.13 -17.22
C LEU A 161 -13.27 -24.64 -15.78
N ALA A 162 -13.71 -25.87 -15.53
CA ALA A 162 -13.67 -26.47 -14.19
C ALA A 162 -12.25 -26.48 -13.60
N PHE A 163 -11.23 -26.77 -14.42
CA PHE A 163 -9.83 -26.67 -13.98
C PHE A 163 -9.42 -25.26 -13.60
N ILE A 164 -9.70 -24.28 -14.47
CA ILE A 164 -9.36 -22.88 -14.22
C ILE A 164 -10.07 -22.36 -12.97
N GLU A 165 -11.36 -22.65 -12.80
CA GLU A 165 -12.16 -22.27 -11.63
C GLU A 165 -11.62 -22.89 -10.33
N ARG A 166 -11.12 -24.13 -10.38
CA ARG A 166 -10.61 -24.83 -9.20
C ARG A 166 -9.17 -24.49 -8.82
N ALA A 167 -8.34 -24.10 -9.80
CA ALA A 167 -6.91 -23.84 -9.66
C ALA A 167 -6.55 -22.82 -8.58
N SER A 168 -5.31 -22.83 -8.07
CA SER A 168 -4.80 -21.66 -7.34
C SER A 168 -4.43 -20.56 -8.34
N LYS A 169 -4.30 -19.30 -7.89
CA LYS A 169 -3.89 -18.17 -8.74
C LYS A 169 -2.59 -18.47 -9.52
N ASN A 170 -1.64 -19.15 -8.90
CA ASN A 170 -0.33 -19.44 -9.49
C ASN A 170 -0.38 -20.56 -10.55
N ASP A 171 -1.38 -21.45 -10.49
CA ASP A 171 -1.47 -22.63 -11.36
C ASP A 171 -2.27 -22.35 -12.64
N VAL A 172 -3.09 -21.28 -12.66
CA VAL A 172 -3.92 -20.89 -13.82
C VAL A 172 -3.08 -20.79 -15.09
N ALA A 173 -1.91 -20.15 -14.99
CA ALA A 173 -0.99 -20.00 -16.11
C ALA A 173 -0.49 -21.35 -16.67
N GLU A 174 -0.18 -22.31 -15.79
CA GLU A 174 0.29 -23.63 -16.20
C GLU A 174 -0.83 -24.44 -16.86
N ILE A 175 -2.03 -24.40 -16.31
CA ILE A 175 -3.22 -25.04 -16.89
C ILE A 175 -3.52 -24.44 -18.27
N LEU A 176 -3.60 -23.11 -18.36
CA LEU A 176 -3.91 -22.42 -19.61
C LEU A 176 -2.89 -22.74 -20.72
N LYS A 177 -1.60 -22.85 -20.36
CA LYS A 177 -0.53 -23.28 -21.26
C LYS A 177 -0.73 -24.72 -21.77
N GLY A 178 -1.31 -25.60 -20.95
CA GLY A 178 -1.60 -27.00 -21.29
C GLY A 178 -2.85 -27.20 -22.14
N ILE A 179 -3.70 -26.18 -22.30
CA ILE A 179 -4.92 -26.24 -23.11
C ILE A 179 -4.59 -26.12 -24.61
N LYS A 180 -5.02 -27.11 -25.39
CA LYS A 180 -4.79 -27.19 -26.84
C LYS A 180 -5.61 -26.13 -27.57
N GLU A 181 -6.92 -26.12 -27.36
CA GLU A 181 -7.86 -25.18 -27.97
C GLU A 181 -8.36 -24.19 -26.91
N GLN A 182 -7.92 -22.94 -27.02
CA GLN A 182 -8.26 -21.89 -26.07
C GLN A 182 -9.46 -21.09 -26.59
N THR A 183 -10.64 -21.32 -26.03
CA THR A 183 -11.83 -20.54 -26.35
C THR A 183 -11.80 -19.18 -25.63
N PRO A 184 -12.55 -18.17 -26.11
CA PRO A 184 -12.66 -16.89 -25.41
C PRO A 184 -13.16 -17.02 -23.97
N ALA A 185 -14.04 -17.99 -23.67
CA ALA A 185 -14.55 -18.22 -22.32
C ALA A 185 -13.44 -18.70 -21.37
N ILE A 186 -12.65 -19.70 -21.81
CA ILE A 186 -11.50 -20.21 -21.05
C ILE A 186 -10.50 -19.09 -20.78
N CYS A 187 -10.13 -18.32 -21.81
CA CYS A 187 -9.18 -17.23 -21.68
C CYS A 187 -9.67 -16.14 -20.73
N LEU A 188 -10.95 -15.75 -20.82
CA LEU A 188 -11.55 -14.75 -19.94
C LEU A 188 -11.53 -15.19 -18.49
N GLU A 189 -11.92 -16.44 -18.20
CA GLU A 189 -11.94 -16.95 -16.83
C GLU A 189 -10.53 -17.05 -16.25
N ALA A 190 -9.55 -17.45 -17.08
CA ALA A 190 -8.15 -17.50 -16.67
C ALA A 190 -7.62 -16.10 -16.30
N VAL A 191 -7.82 -15.09 -17.15
CA VAL A 191 -7.29 -13.74 -16.89
C VAL A 191 -8.01 -13.00 -15.76
N LYS A 192 -9.28 -13.31 -15.50
CA LYS A 192 -10.01 -12.82 -14.31
C LYS A 192 -9.40 -13.33 -13.01
N LYS A 193 -8.84 -14.54 -13.04
CA LYS A 193 -8.27 -15.18 -11.87
C LYS A 193 -6.81 -14.80 -11.66
N ASP A 194 -6.05 -14.71 -12.75
CA ASP A 194 -4.70 -14.16 -12.78
C ASP A 194 -4.45 -13.40 -14.09
N GLY A 195 -4.40 -12.07 -14.03
CA GLY A 195 -4.19 -11.22 -15.19
C GLY A 195 -2.88 -11.52 -15.91
N LYS A 196 -1.86 -12.02 -15.19
CA LYS A 196 -0.58 -12.43 -15.79
C LYS A 196 -0.68 -13.67 -16.67
N SER A 197 -1.75 -14.46 -16.53
CA SER A 197 -2.03 -15.59 -17.42
C SER A 197 -2.26 -15.15 -18.87
N LEU A 198 -2.52 -13.86 -19.13
CA LEU A 198 -2.58 -13.29 -20.48
C LEU A 198 -1.35 -13.63 -21.33
N ALA A 199 -0.17 -13.79 -20.71
CA ALA A 199 1.05 -14.22 -21.39
C ALA A 199 0.93 -15.58 -22.12
N TYR A 200 -0.03 -16.41 -21.72
CA TYR A 200 -0.28 -17.75 -22.26
C TYR A 200 -1.54 -17.82 -23.14
N VAL A 201 -2.23 -16.69 -23.34
CA VAL A 201 -3.36 -16.58 -24.29
C VAL A 201 -2.81 -16.49 -25.71
N LYS A 202 -3.19 -17.45 -26.56
CA LYS A 202 -2.75 -17.54 -27.96
C LYS A 202 -3.33 -16.39 -28.79
N GLU A 203 -4.66 -16.29 -28.78
CA GLU A 203 -5.45 -15.29 -29.50
C GLU A 203 -6.03 -14.26 -28.52
N GLN A 204 -5.47 -13.04 -28.56
CA GLN A 204 -5.86 -11.96 -27.67
C GLN A 204 -6.95 -11.10 -28.31
N SER A 205 -8.07 -10.93 -27.62
CA SER A 205 -9.08 -9.93 -27.96
C SER A 205 -9.00 -8.73 -27.02
N ASN A 206 -9.55 -7.58 -27.44
CA ASN A 206 -9.62 -6.40 -26.58
C ASN A 206 -10.31 -6.68 -25.24
N SER A 207 -11.37 -7.50 -25.22
CA SER A 207 -12.07 -7.84 -23.99
C SER A 207 -11.22 -8.67 -23.03
N ILE A 208 -10.45 -9.65 -23.56
CA ILE A 208 -9.55 -10.47 -22.74
C ILE A 208 -8.40 -9.61 -22.18
N CYS A 209 -7.79 -8.79 -23.02
CA CYS A 209 -6.70 -7.90 -22.59
C CYS A 209 -7.16 -6.89 -21.54
N LEU A 210 -8.33 -6.29 -21.74
CA LEU A 210 -8.90 -5.34 -20.78
C LEU A 210 -9.21 -6.01 -19.44
N GLU A 211 -9.80 -7.20 -19.46
CA GLU A 211 -10.11 -7.95 -18.23
C GLU A 211 -8.83 -8.36 -17.47
N ALA A 212 -7.79 -8.79 -18.19
CA ALA A 212 -6.49 -9.10 -17.62
C ALA A 212 -5.86 -7.88 -16.93
N VAL A 213 -5.92 -6.71 -17.58
CA VAL A 213 -5.40 -5.47 -17.03
C VAL A 213 -6.23 -4.97 -15.84
N LYS A 214 -7.55 -5.15 -15.86
CA LYS A 214 -8.42 -4.86 -14.71
C LYS A 214 -8.06 -5.68 -13.47
N GLU A 215 -7.68 -6.95 -13.65
CA GLU A 215 -7.19 -7.80 -12.56
C GLU A 215 -5.81 -7.33 -12.09
N ASN A 216 -4.90 -7.05 -13.02
CA ASN A 216 -3.53 -6.67 -12.72
C ASN A 216 -2.93 -5.77 -13.80
N TYR A 217 -2.68 -4.51 -13.48
CA TYR A 217 -2.06 -3.53 -14.40
C TYR A 217 -0.79 -4.05 -15.11
N SER A 218 0.01 -4.90 -14.45
CA SER A 218 1.26 -5.44 -15.04
C SER A 218 1.01 -6.39 -16.21
N ALA A 219 -0.22 -6.91 -16.37
CA ALA A 219 -0.63 -7.67 -17.55
C ALA A 219 -0.52 -6.84 -18.83
N LEU A 220 -0.49 -5.50 -18.74
CA LEU A 220 -0.27 -4.61 -19.89
C LEU A 220 0.99 -4.98 -20.68
N SER A 221 2.06 -5.45 -20.01
CA SER A 221 3.30 -5.87 -20.69
C SER A 221 3.13 -7.10 -21.58
N CYS A 222 2.04 -7.85 -21.41
CA CYS A 222 1.70 -9.04 -22.18
C CYS A 222 0.67 -8.76 -23.30
N VAL A 223 0.12 -7.55 -23.37
CA VAL A 223 -0.84 -7.14 -24.41
C VAL A 223 -0.08 -6.88 -25.71
N LYS A 224 -0.38 -7.65 -26.75
CA LYS A 224 0.28 -7.51 -28.07
C LYS A 224 -0.14 -6.22 -28.77
N GLU A 225 -1.45 -5.98 -28.82
CA GLU A 225 -2.06 -4.80 -29.45
C GLU A 225 -2.72 -3.94 -28.38
N GLN A 226 -2.04 -2.85 -27.99
CA GLN A 226 -2.50 -1.96 -26.93
C GLN A 226 -3.46 -0.91 -27.48
N THR A 227 -4.67 -0.83 -26.90
CA THR A 227 -5.60 0.28 -27.15
C THR A 227 -5.47 1.36 -26.09
N GLU A 228 -5.86 2.59 -26.41
CA GLU A 228 -5.85 3.69 -25.44
C GLU A 228 -6.68 3.36 -24.18
N GLU A 229 -7.80 2.65 -24.34
CA GLU A 229 -8.64 2.21 -23.22
C GLU A 229 -7.89 1.26 -22.26
N ILE A 230 -7.22 0.24 -22.81
CA ILE A 230 -6.45 -0.73 -22.01
C ILE A 230 -5.29 -0.03 -21.29
N CYS A 231 -4.57 0.87 -21.98
CA CYS A 231 -3.48 1.63 -21.38
C CYS A 231 -3.99 2.55 -20.26
N ILE A 232 -5.11 3.25 -20.48
CA ILE A 232 -5.74 4.12 -19.47
C ILE A 232 -6.15 3.31 -18.23
N GLU A 233 -6.75 2.13 -18.43
CA GLU A 233 -7.15 1.25 -17.33
C GLU A 233 -5.93 0.85 -16.47
N ALA A 234 -4.80 0.52 -17.11
CA ALA A 234 -3.57 0.17 -16.41
C ALA A 234 -3.00 1.36 -15.60
N VAL A 235 -2.88 2.54 -16.21
CA VAL A 235 -2.31 3.73 -15.51
C VAL A 235 -3.20 4.25 -14.39
N LYS A 236 -4.52 4.04 -14.51
CA LYS A 236 -5.47 4.34 -13.42
C LYS A 236 -5.26 3.48 -12.19
N GLN A 237 -4.76 2.25 -12.34
CA GLN A 237 -4.43 1.39 -11.20
C GLN A 237 -3.04 1.70 -10.63
N ASN A 238 -2.06 1.98 -11.49
CA ASN A 238 -0.69 2.22 -11.07
C ASN A 238 0.06 3.11 -12.07
N ASP A 239 0.67 4.19 -11.60
CA ASP A 239 1.40 5.14 -12.44
C ASP A 239 2.65 4.54 -13.11
N PHE A 240 3.26 3.51 -12.50
CA PHE A 240 4.34 2.74 -13.13
C PHE A 240 3.87 1.98 -14.38
N ALA A 241 2.56 1.78 -14.59
CA ALA A 241 2.05 1.14 -15.80
C ALA A 241 2.40 1.91 -17.07
N LEU A 242 2.62 3.24 -16.98
CA LEU A 242 3.03 4.07 -18.11
C LEU A 242 4.33 3.58 -18.76
N TYR A 243 5.20 2.93 -17.98
CA TYR A 243 6.43 2.29 -18.47
C TYR A 243 6.15 1.16 -19.48
N TYR A 244 5.02 0.46 -19.35
CA TYR A 244 4.64 -0.65 -20.24
C TYR A 244 3.80 -0.20 -21.45
N VAL A 245 3.49 1.10 -21.57
CA VAL A 245 2.75 1.64 -22.70
C VAL A 245 3.69 1.82 -23.90
N ASN A 246 3.41 1.12 -24.99
CA ASN A 246 4.21 1.19 -26.21
C ASN A 246 4.05 2.54 -26.91
N GLU A 247 2.80 2.95 -27.13
CA GLU A 247 2.45 4.21 -27.79
C GLU A 247 1.76 5.15 -26.80
N GLN A 248 2.54 6.10 -26.28
CA GLN A 248 2.06 7.07 -25.29
C GLN A 248 1.33 8.24 -25.98
N THR A 249 0.01 8.32 -25.78
CA THR A 249 -0.78 9.52 -26.11
C THR A 249 -0.73 10.54 -24.97
N GLU A 250 -0.97 11.81 -25.28
CA GLU A 250 -1.04 12.87 -24.27
C GLU A 250 -2.08 12.56 -23.19
N LYS A 251 -3.22 11.98 -23.57
CA LYS A 251 -4.28 11.58 -22.64
C LYS A 251 -3.82 10.48 -21.66
N ILE A 252 -3.10 9.46 -22.14
CA ILE A 252 -2.54 8.40 -21.27
C ILE A 252 -1.52 9.02 -20.30
N CYS A 253 -0.61 9.86 -20.81
CA CYS A 253 0.40 10.53 -19.98
C CYS A 253 -0.23 11.43 -18.92
N MET A 254 -1.24 12.22 -19.29
CA MET A 254 -1.96 13.11 -18.37
C MET A 254 -2.70 12.32 -17.29
N GLU A 255 -3.35 11.20 -17.63
CA GLU A 255 -4.01 10.35 -16.64
C GLU A 255 -3.00 9.79 -15.63
N ALA A 256 -1.84 9.33 -16.10
CA ALA A 256 -0.77 8.83 -15.24
C ALA A 256 -0.18 9.92 -14.32
N VAL A 257 0.09 11.11 -14.87
CA VAL A 257 0.64 12.25 -14.11
C VAL A 257 -0.34 12.78 -13.08
N LYS A 258 -1.64 12.87 -13.41
CA LYS A 258 -2.69 13.30 -12.47
C LYS A 258 -2.80 12.38 -11.25
N ARG A 259 -2.50 11.10 -11.43
CA ARG A 259 -2.44 10.13 -10.32
C ARG A 259 -1.19 10.33 -9.46
N SER A 260 -0.03 10.54 -10.10
CA SER A 260 1.27 10.66 -9.43
C SER A 260 2.23 11.47 -10.28
N TYR A 261 2.76 12.56 -9.73
CA TYR A 261 3.76 13.38 -10.43
C TYR A 261 5.02 12.59 -10.80
N MET A 262 5.31 11.49 -10.09
CA MET A 262 6.46 10.62 -10.38
C MET A 262 6.33 9.91 -11.73
N ALA A 263 5.12 9.79 -12.28
CA ALA A 263 4.87 9.24 -13.61
C ALA A 263 5.61 10.02 -14.71
N LEU A 264 5.89 11.32 -14.48
CA LEU A 264 6.58 12.20 -15.42
C LEU A 264 7.93 11.62 -15.88
N GLN A 265 8.60 10.83 -15.02
CA GLN A 265 9.88 10.19 -15.34
C GLN A 265 9.75 9.15 -16.48
N TYR A 266 8.56 8.60 -16.69
CA TYR A 266 8.26 7.59 -17.73
C TYR A 266 7.64 8.19 -18.99
N VAL A 267 7.38 9.50 -19.01
CA VAL A 267 6.84 10.19 -20.19
C VAL A 267 7.96 10.36 -21.23
N ASN A 268 7.78 9.72 -22.39
CA ASN A 268 8.73 9.76 -23.49
C ASN A 268 8.79 11.16 -24.12
N LYS A 269 7.62 11.69 -24.52
CA LYS A 269 7.45 13.03 -25.09
C LYS A 269 6.70 13.91 -24.10
N GLN A 270 7.43 14.78 -23.40
CA GLN A 270 6.86 15.72 -22.43
C GLN A 270 6.36 16.97 -23.16
N THR A 271 5.07 17.29 -23.01
CA THR A 271 4.51 18.60 -23.38
C THR A 271 4.58 19.56 -22.20
N GLU A 272 4.51 20.86 -22.47
CA GLU A 272 4.49 21.87 -21.39
C GLU A 272 3.28 21.67 -20.46
N GLU A 273 2.12 21.28 -20.99
CA GLU A 273 0.92 20.98 -20.20
C GLU A 273 1.14 19.79 -19.24
N ILE A 274 1.71 18.68 -19.73
CA ILE A 274 2.04 17.51 -18.88
C ILE A 274 3.04 17.91 -17.78
N CYS A 275 4.07 18.68 -18.12
CA CYS A 275 5.06 19.14 -17.15
C CYS A 275 4.45 20.07 -16.11
N LEU A 276 3.63 21.04 -16.53
CA LEU A 276 2.94 21.98 -15.63
C LEU A 276 1.99 21.25 -14.69
N GLU A 277 1.23 20.27 -15.18
CA GLU A 277 0.36 19.45 -14.34
C GLU A 277 1.17 18.70 -13.27
N ALA A 278 2.30 18.09 -13.64
CA ALA A 278 3.15 17.38 -12.70
C ALA A 278 3.73 18.29 -11.61
N VAL A 279 4.24 19.48 -11.98
CA VAL A 279 4.81 20.41 -10.99
C VAL A 279 3.75 21.10 -10.14
N ARG A 280 2.51 21.27 -10.62
CA ARG A 280 1.38 21.75 -9.82
C ARG A 280 0.97 20.76 -8.74
N ILE A 281 1.10 19.45 -9.00
CA ILE A 281 0.86 18.41 -8.01
C ILE A 281 1.97 18.42 -6.95
N ASP A 282 3.24 18.48 -7.38
CA ASP A 282 4.39 18.62 -6.48
C ASP A 282 5.58 19.24 -7.22
N GLY A 283 6.08 20.39 -6.73
CA GLY A 283 7.22 21.08 -7.32
C GLY A 283 8.48 20.22 -7.49
N ARG A 284 8.65 19.13 -6.72
CA ARG A 284 9.78 18.18 -6.88
C ARG A 284 9.73 17.43 -8.21
N ALA A 285 8.61 17.41 -8.92
CA ALA A 285 8.50 16.87 -10.27
C ALA A 285 9.46 17.54 -11.26
N LEU A 286 9.90 18.77 -10.97
CA LEU A 286 10.89 19.52 -11.76
C LEU A 286 12.15 18.71 -12.06
N GLN A 287 12.55 17.80 -11.16
CA GLN A 287 13.72 16.93 -11.36
C GLN A 287 13.58 15.99 -12.57
N TYR A 288 12.35 15.67 -12.99
CA TYR A 288 12.04 14.81 -14.14
C TYR A 288 11.73 15.59 -15.42
N VAL A 289 11.65 16.92 -15.35
CA VAL A 289 11.39 17.78 -16.52
C VAL A 289 12.63 17.84 -17.41
N LYS A 290 12.51 17.37 -18.66
CA LYS A 290 13.58 17.37 -19.65
C LYS A 290 13.87 18.80 -20.11
N GLU A 291 12.86 19.49 -20.61
CA GLU A 291 12.93 20.88 -21.06
C GLU A 291 12.20 21.80 -20.08
N GLN A 292 12.95 22.62 -19.34
CA GLN A 292 12.43 23.51 -18.30
C GLN A 292 12.16 24.91 -18.89
N THR A 293 10.90 25.35 -18.87
CA THR A 293 10.52 26.75 -19.13
C THR A 293 10.57 27.57 -17.84
N GLU A 294 10.62 28.90 -17.97
CA GLU A 294 10.61 29.77 -16.79
C GLU A 294 9.31 29.61 -15.99
N GLU A 295 8.18 29.42 -16.66
CA GLU A 295 6.89 29.17 -16.02
C GLU A 295 6.91 27.88 -15.17
N ILE A 296 7.36 26.75 -15.74
CA ILE A 296 7.50 25.48 -15.01
C ILE A 296 8.40 25.64 -13.78
N CYS A 297 9.55 26.30 -13.93
CA CYS A 297 10.47 26.54 -12.83
C CYS A 297 9.83 27.39 -11.72
N LEU A 298 9.18 28.50 -12.08
CA LEU A 298 8.51 29.40 -11.15
C LEU A 298 7.38 28.71 -10.39
N GLU A 299 6.55 27.92 -11.08
CA GLU A 299 5.49 27.13 -10.46
C GLU A 299 6.04 26.17 -9.40
N SER A 300 7.20 25.57 -9.69
CA SER A 300 7.85 24.62 -8.79
C SER A 300 8.48 25.28 -7.55
N VAL A 301 9.24 26.37 -7.73
CA VAL A 301 9.96 27.01 -6.60
C VAL A 301 9.04 27.77 -5.66
N ARG A 302 7.87 28.23 -6.13
CA ARG A 302 6.86 28.89 -5.28
C ARG A 302 6.24 27.96 -4.25
N GLN A 303 6.15 26.67 -4.54
CA GLN A 303 5.66 25.67 -3.59
C GLN A 303 6.73 25.31 -2.55
N ASN A 304 7.99 25.21 -2.98
CA ASN A 304 9.11 24.89 -2.11
C ASN A 304 10.42 25.44 -2.71
N GLY A 305 11.00 26.45 -2.06
CA GLY A 305 12.23 27.09 -2.51
C GLY A 305 13.41 26.12 -2.69
N LYS A 306 13.46 25.01 -1.95
CA LYS A 306 14.54 24.00 -2.05
C LYS A 306 14.55 23.28 -3.39
N VAL A 307 13.46 23.35 -4.17
CA VAL A 307 13.38 22.84 -5.54
C VAL A 307 14.35 23.57 -6.48
N LEU A 308 14.85 24.75 -6.10
CA LEU A 308 15.88 25.49 -6.84
C LEU A 308 17.10 24.63 -7.21
N GLN A 309 17.43 23.60 -6.40
CA GLN A 309 18.49 22.64 -6.68
C GLN A 309 18.31 21.88 -8.02
N TYR A 310 17.07 21.72 -8.49
CA TYR A 310 16.74 21.04 -9.74
C TYR A 310 16.63 21.98 -10.95
N VAL A 311 16.74 23.31 -10.74
CA VAL A 311 16.66 24.30 -11.82
C VAL A 311 17.96 24.30 -12.64
N LYS A 312 17.87 23.90 -13.91
CA LYS A 312 19.01 23.81 -14.84
C LYS A 312 19.54 25.21 -15.17
N LYS A 313 18.64 26.12 -15.57
CA LYS A 313 18.93 27.52 -15.92
C LYS A 313 18.22 28.45 -14.94
N GLN A 314 18.98 29.04 -14.02
CA GLN A 314 18.44 29.97 -13.02
C GLN A 314 18.40 31.39 -13.58
N THR A 315 17.24 32.04 -13.49
CA THR A 315 17.10 33.50 -13.65
C THR A 315 17.10 34.15 -12.26
N GLU A 316 17.45 35.43 -12.20
CA GLU A 316 17.37 36.18 -10.92
C GLU A 316 15.96 36.10 -10.32
N ASN A 317 14.93 36.16 -11.16
CA ASN A 317 13.54 36.06 -10.72
C ASN A 317 13.21 34.70 -10.09
N ILE A 318 13.64 33.58 -10.70
CA ILE A 318 13.45 32.23 -10.12
C ILE A 318 14.11 32.13 -8.74
N CYS A 319 15.33 32.65 -8.59
CA CYS A 319 16.04 32.63 -7.30
C CYS A 319 15.34 33.48 -6.24
N ILE A 320 14.85 34.67 -6.61
CA ILE A 320 14.08 35.54 -5.70
C ILE A 320 12.79 34.84 -5.26
N GLU A 321 12.04 34.24 -6.19
CA GLU A 321 10.79 33.54 -5.90
C GLU A 321 11.02 32.31 -5.00
N ALA A 322 12.12 31.59 -5.20
CA ALA A 322 12.51 30.48 -4.34
C ALA A 322 12.74 30.92 -2.88
N VAL A 323 13.32 32.11 -2.66
CA VAL A 323 13.61 32.64 -1.33
C VAL A 323 12.36 33.24 -0.67
N ARG A 324 11.49 33.89 -1.45
CA ARG A 324 10.35 34.67 -0.95
C ARG A 324 9.36 33.85 -0.10
N GLY A 325 9.21 32.56 -0.37
CA GLY A 325 8.27 31.69 0.34
C GLY A 325 8.76 31.16 1.69
N SER A 326 10.03 31.40 2.07
CA SER A 326 10.66 30.81 3.25
C SER A 326 11.02 31.88 4.29
N PHE A 327 10.76 31.58 5.56
CA PHE A 327 11.04 32.50 6.69
C PHE A 327 12.08 31.94 7.67
N GLU A 328 12.34 30.63 7.62
CA GLU A 328 13.28 29.98 8.52
C GLU A 328 14.74 30.20 8.10
N GLU A 329 15.60 30.53 9.08
CA GLU A 329 17.02 30.85 8.85
C GLU A 329 17.76 29.73 8.11
N LEU A 330 17.58 28.48 8.56
CA LEU A 330 18.27 27.32 7.99
C LEU A 330 17.77 26.99 6.58
N GLU A 331 16.47 27.16 6.32
CA GLU A 331 15.88 26.90 5.01
C GLU A 331 16.35 27.93 3.98
N ILE A 332 16.27 29.23 4.28
CA ILE A 332 16.75 30.26 3.36
C ILE A 332 18.26 30.07 3.10
N LYS A 333 19.04 29.72 4.12
CA LYS A 333 20.47 29.41 3.96
C LYS A 333 20.68 28.23 2.99
N GLU A 334 19.90 27.17 3.11
CA GLU A 334 19.94 26.02 2.21
C GLU A 334 19.58 26.43 0.77
N ILE A 335 18.50 27.21 0.59
CA ILE A 335 18.10 27.73 -0.73
C ILE A 335 19.21 28.57 -1.36
N LEU A 336 19.81 29.49 -0.60
CA LEU A 336 20.93 30.31 -1.05
C LEU A 336 22.14 29.47 -1.47
N SER A 337 22.36 28.30 -0.86
CA SER A 337 23.44 27.39 -1.28
C SER A 337 23.24 26.79 -2.67
N TYR A 338 22.01 26.78 -3.18
CA TYR A 338 21.69 26.34 -4.54
C TYR A 338 21.77 27.47 -5.60
N VAL A 339 21.92 28.73 -5.18
CA VAL A 339 22.01 29.88 -6.10
C VAL A 339 23.37 29.85 -6.81
N LYS A 340 23.36 29.68 -8.13
CA LYS A 340 24.58 29.58 -8.95
C LYS A 340 25.25 30.94 -9.16
N ILE A 341 24.44 31.99 -9.33
CA ILE A 341 24.91 33.36 -9.56
C ILE A 341 24.21 34.26 -8.53
N PRO A 342 24.86 34.55 -7.39
CA PRO A 342 24.28 35.41 -6.38
C PRO A 342 24.26 36.88 -6.86
N THR A 343 23.15 37.56 -6.59
CA THR A 343 22.99 38.99 -6.87
C THR A 343 22.56 39.74 -5.61
N GLU A 344 22.78 41.06 -5.59
CA GLU A 344 22.34 41.91 -4.47
C GLU A 344 20.82 41.75 -4.22
N ARG A 345 20.01 41.67 -5.28
CA ARG A 345 18.55 41.55 -5.17
C ARG A 345 18.11 40.25 -4.51
N ILE A 346 18.79 39.14 -4.77
CA ILE A 346 18.51 37.85 -4.11
C ILE A 346 18.79 37.96 -2.61
N PHE A 347 19.91 38.55 -2.22
CA PHE A 347 20.24 38.73 -0.81
C PHE A 347 19.32 39.74 -0.12
N VAL A 348 18.94 40.82 -0.80
CA VAL A 348 17.95 41.78 -0.29
C VAL A 348 16.62 41.08 -0.02
N GLU A 349 16.15 40.22 -0.92
CA GLU A 349 14.93 39.44 -0.67
C GLU A 349 15.13 38.49 0.53
N ALA A 350 16.28 37.81 0.62
CA ALA A 350 16.56 36.87 1.70
C ALA A 350 16.55 37.52 3.09
N VAL A 351 17.18 38.69 3.23
CA VAL A 351 17.22 39.40 4.51
C VAL A 351 15.91 40.09 4.86
N LYS A 352 15.05 40.37 3.86
CA LYS A 352 13.67 40.83 4.09
C LYS A 352 12.77 39.73 4.67
N GLN A 353 13.02 38.47 4.32
CA GLN A 353 12.30 37.35 4.92
C GLN A 353 12.85 37.03 6.32
N ASN A 354 14.15 37.15 6.52
CA ASN A 354 14.79 36.95 7.82
C ASN A 354 16.15 37.68 7.90
N GLY A 355 16.23 38.75 8.69
CA GLY A 355 17.41 39.61 8.83
C GLY A 355 18.65 38.89 9.36
N LYS A 356 18.49 37.76 10.07
CA LYS A 356 19.63 36.94 10.54
C LYS A 356 20.41 36.32 9.39
N ILE A 357 19.82 36.21 8.19
CA ILE A 357 20.50 35.71 6.99
C ILE A 357 21.71 36.57 6.63
N LEU A 358 21.77 37.83 7.06
CA LEU A 358 22.93 38.71 6.88
C LEU A 358 24.25 38.05 7.36
N LYS A 359 24.18 37.18 8.38
CA LYS A 359 25.31 36.38 8.87
C LYS A 359 25.97 35.52 7.79
N TYR A 360 25.21 35.07 6.80
CA TYR A 360 25.65 34.20 5.70
C TYR A 360 25.99 34.99 4.43
N VAL A 361 25.83 36.31 4.42
CA VAL A 361 26.16 37.16 3.26
C VAL A 361 27.62 37.58 3.31
N GLU A 362 28.40 37.13 2.33
CA GLU A 362 29.83 37.48 2.24
C GLU A 362 30.04 38.96 1.91
N ASN A 363 29.41 39.43 0.84
CA ASN A 363 29.50 40.80 0.33
C ASN A 363 28.29 41.62 0.80
N GLN A 364 28.44 42.30 1.93
CA GLN A 364 27.38 43.11 2.53
C GLN A 364 27.41 44.54 1.94
N THR A 365 26.41 44.88 1.13
CA THR A 365 26.19 46.27 0.69
C THR A 365 25.38 47.04 1.73
N GLU A 366 25.43 48.38 1.71
CA GLU A 366 24.61 49.20 2.63
C GLU A 366 23.11 48.85 2.49
N LEU A 367 22.64 48.58 1.27
CA LEU A 367 21.25 48.21 1.03
C LEU A 367 20.89 46.88 1.71
N ILE A 368 21.71 45.82 1.54
CA ILE A 368 21.46 44.53 2.20
C ILE A 368 21.45 44.70 3.73
N CYS A 369 22.42 45.44 4.29
CA CYS A 369 22.49 45.68 5.73
C CYS A 369 21.26 46.44 6.25
N LEU A 370 20.81 47.48 5.54
CA LEU A 370 19.63 48.25 5.93
C LEU A 370 18.37 47.40 5.89
N GLU A 371 18.17 46.61 4.84
CA GLU A 371 16.99 45.73 4.73
C GLU A 371 17.00 44.64 5.81
N ALA A 372 18.16 44.06 6.14
CA ALA A 372 18.29 43.09 7.23
C ALA A 372 17.95 43.70 8.59
N VAL A 373 18.47 44.90 8.87
CA VAL A 373 18.21 45.62 10.11
C VAL A 373 16.75 46.05 10.19
N ARG A 374 16.15 46.47 9.07
CA ARG A 374 14.71 46.82 8.96
C ARG A 374 13.79 45.68 9.33
N GLU A 375 14.12 44.46 8.91
CA GLU A 375 13.38 43.27 9.30
C GLU A 375 13.59 42.98 10.80
N ASN A 376 14.83 42.97 11.26
CA ASN A 376 15.16 42.69 12.65
C ASN A 376 16.41 43.45 13.11
N TYR A 377 16.24 44.39 14.03
CA TYR A 377 17.35 45.20 14.57
C TYR A 377 18.53 44.37 15.10
N ASN A 378 18.30 43.13 15.56
CA ASN A 378 19.37 42.25 16.04
C ASN A 378 20.34 41.84 14.92
N ALA A 379 19.94 41.95 13.65
CA ALA A 379 20.81 41.75 12.50
C ALA A 379 22.01 42.71 12.49
N LEU A 380 21.93 43.85 13.21
CA LEU A 380 23.06 44.77 13.40
C LEU A 380 24.31 44.05 13.93
N ALA A 381 24.14 43.01 14.74
CA ALA A 381 25.23 42.20 15.28
C ALA A 381 26.06 41.49 14.18
N TYR A 382 25.48 41.28 12.99
CA TYR A 382 26.13 40.62 11.85
C TYR A 382 26.65 41.59 10.79
N VAL A 383 26.43 42.90 10.96
CA VAL A 383 26.95 43.94 10.05
C VAL A 383 28.47 44.05 10.23
N LYS A 384 29.23 43.81 9.15
CA LYS A 384 30.69 43.91 9.15
C LYS A 384 31.12 45.37 9.27
N GLU A 385 30.70 46.20 8.32
CA GLU A 385 30.96 47.64 8.26
C GLU A 385 29.70 48.42 8.64
N GLN A 386 29.69 49.02 9.83
CA GLN A 386 28.55 49.75 10.36
C GLN A 386 28.64 51.24 9.98
N THR A 387 27.71 51.72 9.16
CA THR A 387 27.52 53.17 8.95
C THR A 387 26.59 53.73 10.03
N GLU A 388 26.72 55.03 10.33
CA GLU A 388 25.82 55.71 11.28
C GLU A 388 24.35 55.52 10.89
N LYS A 389 24.05 55.54 9.59
CA LYS A 389 22.72 55.27 9.03
C LYS A 389 22.19 53.89 9.39
N ILE A 390 22.98 52.82 9.25
CA ILE A 390 22.60 51.45 9.64
C ILE A 390 22.39 51.37 11.16
N CYS A 391 23.28 51.95 11.96
CA CYS A 391 23.17 51.97 13.42
C CYS A 391 21.92 52.71 13.89
N LEU A 392 21.62 53.87 13.30
CA LEU A 392 20.41 54.64 13.59
C LEU A 392 19.16 53.86 13.21
N GLU A 393 19.13 53.19 12.05
CA GLU A 393 18.00 52.35 11.66
C GLU A 393 17.70 51.26 12.71
N ALA A 394 18.71 50.58 13.22
CA ALA A 394 18.56 49.55 14.25
C ALA A 394 18.08 50.13 15.59
N VAL A 395 18.73 51.20 16.04
CA VAL A 395 18.40 51.87 17.30
C VAL A 395 17.00 52.50 17.25
N ASN A 396 16.57 52.97 16.08
CA ASN A 396 15.21 53.50 15.88
C ASN A 396 14.13 52.46 16.15
N GLN A 397 14.38 51.20 15.79
CA GLN A 397 13.44 50.11 16.10
C GLN A 397 13.50 49.69 17.56
N SER A 398 14.71 49.58 18.13
CA SER A 398 14.90 49.19 19.51
C SER A 398 16.16 49.79 20.09
N TYR A 399 16.02 50.49 21.22
CA TYR A 399 17.15 51.01 22.00
C TYR A 399 18.18 49.93 22.38
N GLU A 400 17.77 48.66 22.46
CA GLU A 400 18.67 47.55 22.77
C GLU A 400 19.74 47.32 21.70
N ALA A 401 19.51 47.78 20.47
CA ALA A 401 20.46 47.68 19.37
C ALA A 401 21.79 48.39 19.68
N LEU A 402 21.81 49.38 20.59
CA LEU A 402 23.05 50.05 21.02
C LEU A 402 24.11 49.05 21.52
N LYS A 403 23.69 47.92 22.09
CA LYS A 403 24.61 46.85 22.54
C LYS A 403 25.43 46.23 21.40
N TYR A 404 24.96 46.37 20.16
CA TYR A 404 25.61 45.83 18.96
C TYR A 404 26.34 46.90 18.13
N VAL A 405 26.28 48.18 18.53
CA VAL A 405 26.97 49.28 17.85
C VAL A 405 28.46 49.24 18.21
N LYS A 406 29.32 49.03 17.21
CA LYS A 406 30.78 48.96 17.38
C LYS A 406 31.37 50.34 17.63
N GLU A 407 31.04 51.29 16.76
CA GLU A 407 31.47 52.69 16.85
C GLU A 407 30.28 53.58 17.19
N GLN A 408 30.28 54.09 18.41
CA GLN A 408 29.18 54.87 18.96
C GLN A 408 29.34 56.37 18.64
N THR A 409 28.46 56.92 17.81
CA THR A 409 28.36 58.38 17.61
C THR A 409 27.45 59.00 18.67
N GLU A 410 27.62 60.31 18.94
CA GLU A 410 26.76 61.02 19.90
C GLU A 410 25.27 60.90 19.49
N GLU A 411 24.97 60.94 18.19
CA GLU A 411 23.60 60.83 17.68
C GLU A 411 22.98 59.46 17.96
N VAL A 412 23.69 58.37 17.67
CA VAL A 412 23.24 56.99 17.94
C VAL A 412 22.99 56.78 19.43
N CYS A 413 23.93 57.22 20.29
CA CYS A 413 23.78 57.13 21.75
C CYS A 413 22.59 57.94 22.25
N LEU A 414 22.44 59.19 21.78
CA LEU A 414 21.30 60.02 22.14
C LEU A 414 19.99 59.38 21.72
N LYS A 415 19.93 58.77 20.54
CA LYS A 415 18.71 58.13 20.04
C LYS A 415 18.29 56.93 20.90
N ALA A 416 19.24 56.11 21.33
CA ALA A 416 18.99 54.99 22.23
C ALA A 416 18.58 55.47 23.63
N VAL A 417 19.33 56.41 24.20
CA VAL A 417 19.04 56.98 25.53
C VAL A 417 17.69 57.68 25.56
N LYS A 418 17.30 58.38 24.49
CA LYS A 418 15.97 59.01 24.35
C LYS A 418 14.81 58.04 24.46
N GLN A 419 14.99 56.79 24.07
CA GLN A 419 13.97 55.75 24.19
C GLN A 419 13.97 55.11 25.58
N ASP A 420 15.16 54.87 26.13
CA ASP A 420 15.31 54.35 27.49
C ASP A 420 16.59 54.88 28.15
N TYR A 421 16.42 55.70 29.20
CA TYR A 421 17.52 56.27 29.99
C TYR A 421 18.52 55.22 30.51
N ARG A 422 18.07 53.96 30.72
CA ARG A 422 18.92 52.86 31.22
C ARG A 422 20.00 52.49 30.22
N MET A 423 19.86 52.89 28.95
CA MET A 423 20.90 52.69 27.93
C MET A 423 22.15 53.53 28.18
N LEU A 424 22.10 54.55 29.04
CA LEU A 424 23.28 55.31 29.44
C LEU A 424 24.41 54.39 29.94
N LYS A 425 24.08 53.29 30.63
CA LYS A 425 25.07 52.32 31.13
C LYS A 425 25.85 51.58 30.03
N TYR A 426 25.39 51.65 28.78
CA TYR A 426 26.03 51.04 27.61
C TYR A 426 26.66 52.08 26.67
N VAL A 427 26.67 53.37 27.06
CA VAL A 427 27.32 54.44 26.31
C VAL A 427 28.80 54.50 26.68
N ASN A 428 29.68 54.31 25.70
CA ASN A 428 31.14 54.28 25.91
C ASN A 428 31.72 55.67 26.20
N ASN A 429 31.24 56.70 25.48
CA ASN A 429 31.67 58.08 25.66
C ASN A 429 30.48 58.95 26.09
N GLN A 430 30.34 59.13 27.40
CA GLN A 430 29.23 59.88 27.98
C GLN A 430 29.47 61.40 27.89
N THR A 431 28.93 62.05 26.85
CA THR A 431 28.93 63.51 26.77
C THR A 431 27.93 64.12 27.77
N GLU A 432 28.17 65.36 28.24
CA GLU A 432 27.22 66.04 29.14
C GLU A 432 25.79 66.06 28.57
N LYS A 433 25.67 66.20 27.24
CA LYS A 433 24.39 66.18 26.52
C LYS A 433 23.68 64.83 26.65
N ILE A 434 24.38 63.71 26.48
CA ILE A 434 23.81 62.36 26.65
C ILE A 434 23.41 62.14 28.11
N CYS A 435 24.27 62.50 29.06
CA CYS A 435 23.98 62.37 30.50
C CYS A 435 22.75 63.18 30.92
N LEU A 436 22.65 64.43 30.47
CA LEU A 436 21.50 65.28 30.73
C LEU A 436 20.22 64.70 30.13
N GLU A 437 20.28 64.15 28.91
CA GLU A 437 19.11 63.52 28.28
C GLU A 437 18.59 62.32 29.08
N ALA A 438 19.49 61.46 29.57
CA ALA A 438 19.12 60.32 30.40
C ALA A 438 18.55 60.77 31.76
N VAL A 439 19.23 61.71 32.43
CA VAL A 439 18.81 62.22 33.72
C VAL A 439 17.46 62.92 33.61
N LYS A 440 17.20 63.71 32.55
CA LYS A 440 15.91 64.36 32.28
C LYS A 440 14.73 63.40 32.22
N GLN A 441 14.95 62.18 31.71
CA GLN A 441 13.91 61.15 31.70
C GLN A 441 13.71 60.52 33.07
N ASN A 442 14.80 60.24 33.79
CA ASN A 442 14.74 59.67 35.11
C ASN A 442 15.97 60.03 35.95
N TYR A 443 15.74 60.65 37.11
CA TYR A 443 16.78 60.98 38.08
C TYR A 443 17.70 59.80 38.46
N ARG A 444 17.22 58.54 38.40
CA ARG A 444 18.02 57.34 38.68
C ARG A 444 19.12 57.12 37.65
N ALA A 445 19.03 57.69 36.46
CA ALA A 445 20.09 57.63 35.46
C ALA A 445 21.43 58.16 35.98
N LEU A 446 21.41 59.06 36.99
CA LEU A 446 22.60 59.58 37.65
C LEU A 446 23.51 58.47 38.20
N GLU A 447 22.94 57.32 38.58
CA GLU A 447 23.67 56.12 38.99
C GLU A 447 24.66 55.64 37.93
N PHE A 448 24.30 55.78 36.65
CA PHE A 448 25.10 55.33 35.51
C PHE A 448 26.01 56.42 34.92
N VAL A 449 26.00 57.63 35.46
CA VAL A 449 26.84 58.74 34.97
C VAL A 449 28.27 58.57 35.47
N ASP A 450 29.23 58.46 34.55
CA ASP A 450 30.64 58.28 34.87
C ASP A 450 31.27 59.56 35.44
N ASN A 451 31.19 60.66 34.69
CA ASN A 451 31.66 61.97 35.10
C ASN A 451 30.47 62.89 35.41
N GLN A 452 30.18 63.03 36.70
CA GLN A 452 29.07 63.83 37.20
C GLN A 452 29.45 65.33 37.23
N THR A 453 29.00 66.09 36.23
CA THR A 453 29.09 67.56 36.26
C THR A 453 28.03 68.14 37.20
N GLU A 454 28.29 69.34 37.72
CA GLU A 454 27.34 70.05 38.60
C GLU A 454 25.97 70.16 37.93
N LYS A 455 25.93 70.49 36.65
CA LYS A 455 24.70 70.62 35.87
C LYS A 455 23.90 69.31 35.78
N VAL A 456 24.57 68.17 35.55
CA VAL A 456 23.92 66.84 35.52
C VAL A 456 23.37 66.46 36.90
N CYS A 457 24.14 66.69 37.96
CA CYS A 457 23.71 66.44 39.34
C CYS A 457 22.51 67.30 39.74
N LEU A 458 22.55 68.61 39.45
CA LEU A 458 21.48 69.53 39.76
C LEU A 458 20.19 69.15 39.02
N GLU A 459 20.29 68.75 37.75
CA GLU A 459 19.13 68.30 36.98
C GLU A 459 18.47 67.06 37.61
N ALA A 460 19.26 66.08 38.07
CA ALA A 460 18.75 64.89 38.75
C ALA A 460 18.07 65.22 40.10
N VAL A 461 18.73 66.04 40.92
CA VAL A 461 18.23 66.43 42.25
C VAL A 461 16.96 67.28 42.14
N LYS A 462 16.87 68.14 41.11
CA LYS A 462 15.68 68.94 40.81
C LYS A 462 14.47 68.06 40.51
N GLN A 463 14.66 66.94 39.81
CA GLN A 463 13.57 65.98 39.58
C GLN A 463 13.20 65.22 40.85
N ASN A 464 14.19 64.76 41.62
CA ASN A 464 13.93 64.04 42.86
C ASN A 464 15.09 64.15 43.83
N ARG A 465 14.80 64.60 45.07
CA ARG A 465 15.80 64.70 46.14
C ARG A 465 16.51 63.37 46.44
N LYS A 466 15.87 62.21 46.18
CA LYS A 466 16.50 60.90 46.32
C LYS A 466 17.71 60.71 45.40
N ALA A 467 17.85 61.49 44.33
CA ALA A 467 19.02 61.45 43.45
C ALA A 467 20.34 61.73 44.19
N LEU A 468 20.30 62.46 45.32
CA LEU A 468 21.47 62.71 46.17
C LEU A 468 22.20 61.43 46.58
N GLN A 469 21.50 60.29 46.71
CA GLN A 469 22.11 59.01 47.05
C GLN A 469 23.06 58.47 45.96
N TYR A 470 22.95 58.96 44.73
CA TYR A 470 23.77 58.56 43.58
C TYR A 470 24.88 59.57 43.25
N VAL A 471 24.97 60.70 43.98
CA VAL A 471 26.03 61.69 43.77
C VAL A 471 27.36 61.13 44.27
N LYS A 472 28.32 60.95 43.37
CA LYS A 472 29.67 60.48 43.69
C LYS A 472 30.42 61.63 44.38
N GLN A 473 30.84 61.43 45.63
CA GLN A 473 31.67 62.42 46.35
C GLN A 473 33.02 62.54 45.62
N LYS A 474 33.44 63.75 45.27
CA LYS A 474 34.80 63.98 44.77
C LYS A 474 35.79 63.51 45.85
N GLN A 475 36.54 62.45 45.60
CA GLN A 475 37.82 62.27 46.29
C GLN A 475 38.73 63.37 45.75
N SER A 476 38.96 64.36 46.61
CA SER A 476 39.84 65.51 46.42
C SER A 476 41.27 65.09 46.12
#